data_AF-U9USD7-F1
#
_entry.id   AF-U9USD7-F1
#
_cell.length_a   1.000
_cell.length_b   1.000
_cell.length_c   1.000
_cell.angle_alpha   90.00
_cell.angle_beta   90.00
_cell.angle_gamma   90.00
#
_symmetry.space_group_name_H-M   'P 1'
#
loop_
_entity.id
_entity.type
_entity.pdbx_description
1 polymer ?
#
loop_
_entity_poly.entity_id
_entity_poly.type
_entity_poly.pdbx_seq_one_letter_code
_entity_poly.pdbx_strand_id
1 'polypeptide(L)'
;MKNIHYTLNWNNIEVEQSPRKFISQASKVKGFEEFFNLARNVKYRRTNIDWKSTFEVLSDDDPSNITTFKSSRRKAEKIKFLMEKLPTIEQIKKSLLDIYDNWLCPICSDVIEDFNHIWLCVCHVNILQKIVRDSQHFILTVINNNIKSDFCHVSLTDINSLDNFWNWSIDNNCLTFIDFIKGFIPITLSNYLKSLFFNDKVVCTIIGDLHEFTYNEATPI
;
A
#
# COMPACT_ATOMS: atom_id res chain seq x y z
N MET A 1 -27.65 -30.77 32.14
CA MET A 1 -26.23 -30.49 31.82
C MET A 1 -25.77 -29.33 32.69
N LYS A 2 -24.69 -29.48 33.47
CA LYS A 2 -24.12 -28.37 34.25
C LYS A 2 -23.46 -27.40 33.27
N ASN A 3 -23.88 -26.14 33.25
CA ASN A 3 -23.16 -25.08 32.54
C ASN A 3 -21.81 -24.89 33.23
N ILE A 4 -20.75 -25.32 32.56
CA ILE A 4 -19.38 -25.07 33.00
C ILE A 4 -19.07 -23.62 32.61
N HIS A 5 -18.91 -22.76 33.60
CA HIS A 5 -18.42 -21.40 33.39
C HIS A 5 -16.91 -21.47 33.17
N TYR A 6 -16.46 -21.07 32.00
CA TYR A 6 -15.04 -20.88 31.70
C TYR A 6 -14.75 -19.39 31.60
N THR A 7 -13.66 -18.96 32.23
CA THR A 7 -13.11 -17.61 32.10
C THR A 7 -11.84 -17.71 31.26
N LEU A 8 -11.80 -16.95 30.18
CA LEU A 8 -10.60 -16.89 29.33
C LEU A 8 -9.59 -15.97 30.00
N ASN A 9 -8.37 -16.48 30.23
CA ASN A 9 -7.25 -15.70 30.74
C ASN A 9 -6.13 -15.64 29.70
N TRP A 10 -5.49 -14.48 29.58
CA TRP A 10 -4.29 -14.28 28.78
C TRP A 10 -3.17 -13.74 29.67
N ASN A 11 -2.03 -14.43 29.74
CA ASN A 11 -0.92 -14.08 30.65
C ASN A 11 -1.39 -13.85 32.11
N ASN A 12 -2.28 -14.71 32.61
CA ASN A 12 -2.91 -14.60 33.94
C ASN A 12 -3.79 -13.37 34.15
N ILE A 13 -4.18 -12.66 33.09
CA ILE A 13 -5.13 -11.54 33.13
C ILE A 13 -6.45 -12.01 32.51
N GLU A 14 -7.56 -11.77 33.20
CA GLU A 14 -8.90 -12.10 32.71
C GLU A 14 -9.24 -11.28 31.46
N VAL A 15 -9.79 -11.95 30.44
CA VAL A 15 -10.21 -11.32 29.20
C VAL A 15 -11.64 -10.83 29.35
N GLU A 16 -11.83 -9.52 29.50
CA GLU A 16 -13.13 -8.87 29.69
C GLU A 16 -14.01 -8.79 28.42
N GLN A 17 -13.48 -9.20 27.28
CA GLN A 17 -14.19 -9.19 25.99
C GLN A 17 -14.54 -10.60 25.50
N SER A 18 -15.42 -10.69 24.50
CA SER A 18 -15.79 -12.00 23.96
C SER A 18 -14.57 -12.76 23.43
N PRO A 19 -14.44 -14.08 23.71
CA PRO A 19 -13.28 -14.88 23.30
C PRO A 19 -12.95 -14.75 21.81
N ARG A 20 -13.98 -14.71 20.95
CA ARG A 20 -13.83 -14.52 19.50
C ARG A 20 -13.17 -13.18 19.15
N LYS A 21 -13.60 -12.09 19.79
CA LYS A 21 -13.03 -10.75 19.56
C LYS A 21 -11.58 -10.72 20.01
N PHE A 22 -11.28 -11.32 21.16
CA PHE A 22 -9.93 -11.44 21.68
C PHE A 22 -9.01 -12.21 20.74
N ILE A 23 -9.39 -13.43 20.35
CA ILE A 23 -8.61 -14.25 19.42
C ILE A 23 -8.38 -13.51 18.10
N SER A 24 -9.40 -12.84 17.56
CA SER A 24 -9.25 -12.06 16.33
C SER A 24 -8.25 -10.92 16.47
N GLN A 25 -8.31 -10.15 17.56
CA GLN A 25 -7.37 -9.06 17.81
C GLN A 25 -5.95 -9.58 18.04
N ALA A 26 -5.79 -10.62 18.86
CA ALA A 26 -4.50 -11.23 19.14
C ALA A 26 -3.82 -11.73 17.85
N SER A 27 -4.57 -12.43 16.98
CA SER A 27 -4.06 -12.88 15.68
C SER A 27 -3.67 -11.72 14.76
N LYS A 28 -4.45 -10.64 14.72
CA LYS A 28 -4.12 -9.44 13.92
C LYS A 28 -2.85 -8.77 14.40
N VAL A 29 -2.70 -8.59 15.72
CA VAL A 29 -1.51 -7.95 16.32
C VAL A 29 -0.27 -8.80 16.07
N LYS A 30 -0.35 -10.12 16.31
CA LYS A 30 0.76 -11.05 16.05
C LYS A 30 1.16 -11.05 14.58
N GLY A 31 0.19 -11.15 13.67
CA GLY A 31 0.48 -11.11 12.23
C GLY A 31 1.08 -9.78 11.78
N PHE A 32 0.61 -8.65 12.32
CA PHE A 32 1.21 -7.35 12.06
C PHE A 32 2.64 -7.26 12.59
N GLU A 33 2.90 -7.73 13.81
CA GLU A 33 4.25 -7.76 14.40
C GLU A 33 5.22 -8.59 13.55
N GLU A 34 4.82 -9.80 13.14
CA GLU A 34 5.62 -10.67 12.28
C GLU A 34 5.94 -9.99 10.94
N PHE A 35 4.92 -9.39 10.29
CA PHE A 35 5.10 -8.64 9.05
C PHE A 35 6.01 -7.42 9.24
N PHE A 36 5.75 -6.58 10.24
CA PHE A 36 6.47 -5.34 10.52
C PHE A 36 7.96 -5.59 10.80
N ASN A 37 8.28 -6.71 11.42
CA ASN A 37 9.65 -7.09 11.78
C ASN A 37 10.41 -7.84 10.67
N LEU A 38 9.80 -8.10 9.51
CA LEU A 38 10.51 -8.66 8.37
C LEU A 38 11.74 -7.80 8.00
N ALA A 39 12.83 -8.44 7.58
CA ALA A 39 14.09 -7.75 7.24
C ALA A 39 13.93 -6.72 6.12
N ARG A 40 13.02 -6.97 5.17
CA ARG A 40 12.65 -6.03 4.10
C ARG A 40 11.92 -4.78 4.58
N ASN A 41 11.25 -4.85 5.73
CA ASN A 41 10.43 -3.76 6.24
C ASN A 41 11.22 -2.81 7.16
N VAL A 42 12.56 -2.91 7.19
CA VAL A 42 13.44 -2.05 8.01
C VAL A 42 13.15 -0.55 7.80
N LYS A 43 12.95 -0.13 6.54
CA LYS A 43 12.57 1.23 6.17
C LYS A 43 11.27 1.65 6.85
N TYR A 44 10.25 0.79 6.73
CA TYR A 44 8.88 1.06 7.17
C TYR A 44 8.72 1.09 8.70
N ARG A 45 9.71 0.64 9.46
CA ARG A 45 9.76 0.80 10.92
C ARG A 45 10.09 2.23 11.37
N ARG A 46 10.64 3.05 10.47
CA ARG A 46 11.09 4.42 10.78
C ARG A 46 10.34 5.50 10.01
N THR A 47 9.53 5.12 9.02
CA THR A 47 8.71 6.03 8.22
C THR A 47 7.30 6.17 8.79
N ASN A 48 6.70 7.33 8.58
CA ASN A 48 5.34 7.62 9.05
C ASN A 48 4.27 7.07 8.08
N ILE A 49 3.90 5.81 8.27
CA ILE A 49 2.86 5.12 7.48
C ILE A 49 1.52 5.14 8.22
N ASP A 50 0.44 5.45 7.50
CA ASP A 50 -0.91 5.14 7.95
C ASP A 50 -1.20 3.66 7.73
N TRP A 51 -0.88 2.84 8.74
CA TRP A 51 -1.07 1.39 8.66
C TRP A 51 -2.54 0.98 8.50
N LYS A 52 -3.47 1.78 9.02
CA LYS A 52 -4.90 1.50 8.89
C LYS A 52 -5.30 1.61 7.42
N SER A 53 -5.01 2.76 6.80
CA SER A 53 -5.31 2.97 5.38
C SER A 53 -4.52 2.02 4.48
N THR A 54 -3.27 1.72 4.81
CA THR A 54 -2.44 0.73 4.11
C THR A 54 -3.13 -0.65 4.04
N PHE A 55 -3.65 -1.17 5.16
CA PHE A 55 -4.35 -2.47 5.14
C PHE A 55 -5.74 -2.40 4.51
N GLU A 56 -6.39 -1.24 4.55
CA GLU A 56 -7.66 -1.01 3.86
C GLU A 56 -7.47 -1.06 2.33
N VAL A 57 -6.50 -0.35 1.75
CA VAL A 57 -6.30 -0.34 0.28
C VAL A 57 -5.81 -1.67 -0.31
N LEU A 58 -5.13 -2.47 0.52
CA LEU A 58 -4.70 -3.83 0.18
C LEU A 58 -5.86 -4.84 0.22
N SER A 59 -6.95 -4.49 0.90
CA SER A 59 -8.18 -5.27 0.88
C SER A 59 -9.05 -4.77 -0.28
N ASP A 60 -9.54 -5.66 -1.14
CA ASP A 60 -10.55 -5.25 -2.13
C ASP A 60 -11.90 -5.05 -1.42
N ASP A 61 -12.74 -4.16 -1.96
CA ASP A 61 -14.08 -3.78 -1.47
C ASP A 61 -15.15 -4.88 -1.60
N ASP A 62 -14.74 -6.14 -1.60
CA ASP A 62 -15.67 -7.25 -1.69
C ASP A 62 -16.65 -7.25 -0.49
N PRO A 63 -17.96 -7.42 -0.73
CA PRO A 63 -18.90 -7.68 0.34
C PRO A 63 -18.41 -8.86 1.19
N SER A 64 -18.56 -8.77 2.52
CA SER A 64 -17.93 -9.69 3.50
C SER A 64 -18.16 -11.19 3.28
N ASN A 65 -19.12 -11.56 2.42
CA ASN A 65 -19.55 -12.94 2.20
C ASN A 65 -19.31 -13.42 0.76
N ILE A 66 -18.74 -12.60 -0.12
CA ILE A 66 -18.50 -12.96 -1.52
C ILE A 66 -17.02 -12.75 -1.80
N THR A 67 -16.36 -13.78 -2.35
CA THR A 67 -15.00 -13.65 -2.86
C THR A 67 -15.01 -14.19 -4.28
N THR A 68 -14.63 -13.35 -5.23
CA THR A 68 -14.54 -13.74 -6.64
C THR A 68 -13.11 -14.14 -6.98
N PHE A 69 -12.92 -14.92 -8.05
CA PHE A 69 -11.58 -15.18 -8.57
C PHE A 69 -10.85 -13.89 -8.97
N LYS A 70 -11.59 -12.89 -9.46
CA LYS A 70 -11.04 -11.60 -9.87
C LYS A 70 -10.47 -10.83 -8.68
N SER A 71 -11.26 -10.66 -7.61
CA SER A 71 -10.82 -9.97 -6.39
C SER A 71 -9.74 -10.75 -5.65
N SER A 72 -9.82 -12.08 -5.59
CA SER A 72 -8.74 -12.90 -5.02
C SER A 72 -7.43 -12.73 -5.78
N ARG A 73 -7.47 -12.71 -7.12
CA ARG A 73 -6.28 -12.52 -7.96
C ARG A 73 -5.68 -11.14 -7.73
N ARG A 74 -6.52 -10.11 -7.78
CA ARG A 74 -6.12 -8.72 -7.60
C ARG A 74 -5.54 -8.44 -6.22
N LYS A 75 -6.17 -8.96 -5.16
CA LYS A 75 -5.59 -8.92 -3.81
C LYS A 75 -4.24 -9.61 -3.75
N ALA A 76 -4.09 -10.78 -4.39
CA ALA A 76 -2.79 -11.46 -4.45
C ALA A 76 -1.74 -10.64 -5.21
N GLU A 77 -2.11 -9.93 -6.28
CA GLU A 77 -1.23 -9.01 -7.02
C GLU A 77 -0.81 -7.82 -6.15
N LYS A 78 -1.74 -7.13 -5.48
CA LYS A 78 -1.42 -6.06 -4.50
C LYS A 78 -0.44 -6.53 -3.41
N ILE A 79 -0.63 -7.74 -2.89
CA ILE A 79 0.30 -8.34 -1.92
C ILE A 79 1.66 -8.64 -2.53
N LYS A 80 1.74 -9.04 -3.81
CA LYS A 80 3.03 -9.19 -4.51
C LYS A 80 3.74 -7.84 -4.67
N PHE A 81 3.03 -6.74 -4.94
CA PHE A 81 3.63 -5.40 -4.94
C PHE A 81 4.18 -5.04 -3.56
N LEU A 82 3.35 -5.13 -2.51
CA LEU A 82 3.76 -4.85 -1.12
C LEU A 82 4.99 -5.65 -0.70
N MET A 83 5.06 -6.91 -1.13
CA MET A 83 6.14 -7.82 -0.81
C MET A 83 7.28 -7.80 -1.82
N GLU A 84 7.29 -6.94 -2.84
CA GLU A 84 8.33 -6.95 -3.88
C GLU A 84 8.55 -8.36 -4.48
N LYS A 85 7.44 -9.08 -4.71
CA LYS A 85 7.38 -10.45 -5.25
C LYS A 85 6.81 -10.50 -6.66
N LEU A 86 6.92 -9.39 -7.39
CA LEU A 86 6.72 -9.39 -8.84
C LEU A 86 7.73 -10.34 -9.50
N PRO A 87 7.39 -10.93 -10.65
CA PRO A 87 8.24 -11.88 -11.36
C PRO A 87 9.39 -11.16 -12.09
N THR A 88 10.22 -10.43 -11.34
CA THR A 88 11.44 -9.79 -11.88
C THR A 88 12.49 -10.86 -12.18
N ILE A 89 13.47 -10.55 -13.02
CA ILE A 89 14.61 -11.45 -13.26
C ILE A 89 15.26 -11.91 -11.94
N GLU A 90 15.59 -11.00 -11.02
CA GLU A 90 16.13 -11.36 -9.70
C GLU A 90 15.20 -12.24 -8.85
N GLN A 91 13.88 -12.12 -9.04
CA GLN A 91 12.92 -12.95 -8.31
C GLN A 91 12.74 -14.32 -8.96
N ILE A 92 12.77 -14.44 -10.29
CA ILE A 92 12.66 -15.71 -11.03
C ILE A 92 13.94 -16.54 -10.89
N LYS A 93 15.13 -15.91 -10.88
CA LYS A 93 16.43 -16.57 -10.67
C LYS A 93 16.47 -17.44 -9.41
N LYS A 94 15.72 -17.07 -8.36
CA LYS A 94 15.64 -17.85 -7.10
C LYS A 94 15.05 -19.24 -7.28
N SER A 95 14.22 -19.44 -8.30
CA SER A 95 13.61 -20.74 -8.63
C SER A 95 14.24 -21.41 -9.85
N LEU A 96 14.83 -20.64 -10.77
CA LEU A 96 15.32 -21.11 -12.08
C LEU A 96 16.70 -20.52 -12.40
N LEU A 97 17.67 -20.73 -11.51
CA LEU A 97 18.99 -20.13 -11.62
C LEU A 97 19.68 -20.51 -12.94
N ASP A 98 19.65 -21.79 -13.31
CA ASP A 98 20.34 -22.31 -14.52
C ASP A 98 19.86 -21.65 -15.83
N ILE A 99 18.64 -21.11 -15.86
CA ILE A 99 18.05 -20.49 -17.05
C ILE A 99 18.34 -18.99 -17.07
N TYR A 100 18.20 -18.33 -15.92
CA TYR A 100 18.20 -16.87 -15.82
C TYR A 100 19.50 -16.29 -15.27
N ASP A 101 20.54 -17.11 -15.05
CA ASP A 101 21.83 -16.62 -14.57
C ASP A 101 22.40 -15.54 -15.50
N ASN A 102 22.90 -14.45 -14.91
CA ASN A 102 23.40 -13.26 -15.61
C ASN A 102 22.42 -12.59 -16.59
N TRP A 103 21.12 -12.89 -16.56
CA TRP A 103 20.14 -12.14 -17.34
C TRP A 103 20.05 -10.70 -16.84
N LEU A 104 20.01 -9.79 -17.81
CA LEU A 104 19.73 -8.37 -17.64
C LEU A 104 18.24 -8.11 -17.83
N CYS A 105 17.81 -6.88 -17.56
CA CYS A 105 16.46 -6.44 -17.85
C CYS A 105 16.12 -6.69 -19.32
N PRO A 106 15.03 -7.41 -19.64
CA PRO A 106 14.64 -7.69 -21.02
C PRO A 106 14.22 -6.43 -21.79
N ILE A 107 13.95 -5.32 -21.10
CA ILE A 107 13.50 -4.07 -21.70
C ILE A 107 14.70 -3.19 -22.09
N CYS A 108 15.59 -2.86 -21.14
CA CYS A 108 16.75 -2.01 -21.43
C CYS A 108 18.01 -2.78 -21.85
N SER A 109 18.08 -4.08 -21.54
CA SER A 109 19.24 -4.95 -21.81
C SER A 109 20.57 -4.47 -21.20
N ASP A 110 20.52 -3.66 -20.13
CA ASP A 110 21.70 -2.97 -19.59
C ASP A 110 21.96 -3.29 -18.11
N VAL A 111 20.92 -3.29 -17.28
CA VAL A 111 21.04 -3.47 -15.82
C VAL A 111 20.27 -4.72 -15.38
N ILE A 112 20.70 -5.34 -14.28
CA ILE A 112 19.96 -6.43 -13.62
C ILE A 112 18.57 -5.92 -13.19
N GLU A 113 17.52 -6.65 -13.57
CA GLU A 113 16.16 -6.30 -13.19
C GLU A 113 15.78 -6.84 -11.80
N ASP A 114 15.81 -5.94 -10.82
CA ASP A 114 15.16 -6.11 -9.53
C ASP A 114 13.80 -5.36 -9.49
N PHE A 115 13.14 -5.38 -8.33
CA PHE A 115 11.85 -4.71 -8.17
C PHE A 115 11.91 -3.20 -8.44
N ASN A 116 12.98 -2.52 -8.02
CA ASN A 116 13.09 -1.08 -8.19
C ASN A 116 13.41 -0.72 -9.65
N HIS A 117 14.21 -1.55 -10.33
CA HIS A 117 14.59 -1.33 -11.72
C HIS A 117 13.38 -1.31 -12.65
N ILE A 118 12.31 -2.08 -12.41
CA ILE A 118 11.08 -2.05 -13.22
C ILE A 118 10.53 -0.62 -13.36
N TRP A 119 10.62 0.16 -12.28
CA TRP A 119 10.13 1.54 -12.21
C TRP A 119 11.15 2.56 -12.72
N LEU A 120 12.43 2.31 -12.46
CA LEU A 120 13.52 3.25 -12.75
C LEU A 120 14.26 2.96 -14.07
N CYS A 121 13.88 1.91 -14.77
CA CYS A 121 14.42 1.57 -16.08
C CYS A 121 14.29 2.78 -17.01
N VAL A 122 15.36 3.09 -17.75
CA VAL A 122 15.40 4.25 -18.67
C VAL A 122 14.28 4.21 -19.70
N CYS A 123 13.82 3.00 -20.06
CA CYS A 123 12.71 2.80 -20.99
C CYS A 123 11.34 3.10 -20.37
N HIS A 124 11.21 3.06 -19.03
CA HIS A 124 9.94 3.18 -18.30
C HIS A 124 9.82 4.44 -17.44
N VAL A 125 10.93 5.11 -17.12
CA VAL A 125 10.94 6.26 -16.20
C VAL A 125 9.97 7.38 -16.60
N ASN A 126 9.79 7.61 -17.91
CA ASN A 126 8.82 8.59 -18.41
C ASN A 126 7.36 8.19 -18.14
N ILE A 127 7.07 6.87 -18.15
CA ILE A 127 5.76 6.33 -17.81
C ILE A 127 5.52 6.56 -16.32
N LEU A 128 6.47 6.23 -15.45
CA LEU A 128 6.35 6.48 -14.01
C LEU A 128 6.10 7.97 -13.70
N GLN A 129 6.83 8.87 -14.37
CA GLN A 129 6.61 10.32 -14.22
C GLN A 129 5.21 10.75 -14.68
N LYS A 130 4.68 10.13 -15.75
CA LYS A 130 3.29 10.37 -16.16
C LYS A 130 2.31 9.89 -15.09
N ILE A 131 2.49 8.69 -14.54
CA ILE A 131 1.63 8.14 -13.49
C ILE A 131 1.63 9.04 -12.25
N VAL A 132 2.79 9.55 -11.84
CA VAL A 132 2.90 10.52 -10.72
C VAL A 132 2.04 11.75 -10.99
N ARG A 133 2.22 12.40 -12.16
CA ARG A 133 1.45 13.60 -12.54
C ARG A 133 -0.04 13.32 -12.61
N ASP A 134 -0.43 12.23 -13.24
CA ASP A 134 -1.83 11.86 -13.39
C ASP A 134 -2.47 11.54 -12.03
N SER A 135 -1.71 10.92 -11.12
CA SER A 135 -2.14 10.66 -9.74
C SER A 135 -2.34 11.96 -8.95
N GLN A 136 -1.45 12.95 -9.11
CA GLN A 136 -1.59 14.28 -8.51
C GLN A 136 -2.84 15.01 -9.01
N HIS A 137 -3.10 14.96 -10.32
CA HIS A 137 -4.30 15.55 -10.92
C HIS A 137 -5.58 14.81 -10.51
N PHE A 138 -5.51 13.49 -10.40
CA PHE A 138 -6.63 12.66 -9.95
C PHE A 138 -7.04 13.03 -8.53
N ILE A 139 -6.09 13.02 -7.58
CA ILE A 139 -6.43 13.36 -6.18
C ILE A 139 -6.91 14.79 -6.04
N LEU A 140 -6.31 15.75 -6.77
CA LEU A 140 -6.76 17.13 -6.80
C LEU A 140 -8.24 17.23 -7.19
N THR A 141 -8.61 16.53 -8.27
CA THR A 141 -9.99 16.51 -8.78
C THR A 141 -10.94 15.87 -7.77
N VAL A 142 -10.56 14.73 -7.21
CA VAL A 142 -11.38 14.02 -6.22
C VAL A 142 -11.57 14.85 -4.95
N ILE A 143 -10.52 15.50 -4.44
CA ILE A 143 -10.61 16.38 -3.27
C ILE A 143 -11.57 17.54 -3.57
N ASN A 144 -11.35 18.29 -4.66
CA ASN A 144 -12.17 19.45 -4.98
C ASN A 144 -13.64 19.09 -5.23
N ASN A 145 -13.92 17.92 -5.80
CA ASN A 145 -15.30 17.42 -5.96
C ASN A 145 -15.97 17.05 -4.62
N ASN A 146 -15.20 16.74 -3.57
CA ASN A 146 -15.72 16.43 -2.24
C ASN A 146 -15.83 17.67 -1.33
N ILE A 147 -15.19 18.78 -1.70
CA ILE A 147 -15.34 20.05 -0.97
C ILE A 147 -16.70 20.66 -1.32
N LYS A 148 -17.53 20.88 -0.29
CA LYS A 148 -18.88 21.45 -0.44
C LYS A 148 -18.92 22.98 -0.52
N SER A 149 -17.80 23.64 -0.27
CA SER A 149 -17.71 25.10 -0.18
C SER A 149 -17.04 25.68 -1.42
N ASP A 150 -17.72 26.62 -2.07
CA ASP A 150 -17.19 27.34 -3.24
C ASP A 150 -15.99 28.25 -2.93
N PHE A 151 -15.65 28.43 -1.64
CA PHE A 151 -14.55 29.29 -1.19
C PHE A 151 -13.31 28.50 -0.75
N CYS A 152 -13.38 27.17 -0.73
CA CYS A 152 -12.27 26.31 -0.36
C CYS A 152 -11.90 25.46 -1.57
N HIS A 153 -10.77 25.80 -2.19
CA HIS A 153 -10.21 25.01 -3.28
C HIS A 153 -8.79 24.64 -2.97
N VAL A 154 -8.48 23.37 -3.17
CA VAL A 154 -7.13 22.86 -3.13
C VAL A 154 -6.51 23.09 -4.50
N SER A 155 -5.27 23.57 -4.50
CA SER A 155 -4.48 23.78 -5.71
C SER A 155 -3.52 22.61 -5.95
N LEU A 156 -3.02 22.47 -7.17
CA LEU A 156 -1.98 21.49 -7.47
C LEU A 156 -0.70 21.75 -6.66
N THR A 157 -0.40 23.01 -6.34
CA THR A 157 0.74 23.36 -5.48
C THR A 157 0.60 22.81 -4.07
N ASP A 158 -0.61 22.80 -3.51
CA ASP A 158 -0.86 22.20 -2.19
C ASP A 158 -0.62 20.69 -2.26
N ILE A 159 -1.14 20.01 -3.29
CA ILE A 159 -0.92 18.57 -3.51
C ILE A 159 0.55 18.24 -3.66
N ASN A 160 1.29 19.00 -4.47
CA ASN A 160 2.70 18.76 -4.72
C ASN A 160 3.57 19.03 -3.47
N SER A 161 3.08 19.82 -2.53
CA SER A 161 3.75 20.08 -1.25
C SER A 161 3.54 18.96 -0.21
N LEU A 162 2.70 17.97 -0.51
CA LEU A 162 2.43 16.83 0.38
C LEU A 162 3.63 15.89 0.43
N ASP A 163 4.58 16.21 1.29
CA ASP A 163 5.72 15.36 1.65
C ASP A 163 6.56 14.93 0.41
N ASN A 164 7.63 14.18 0.65
CA ASN A 164 8.52 13.72 -0.41
C ASN A 164 7.98 12.47 -1.14
N PHE A 165 6.79 11.97 -0.79
CA PHE A 165 6.29 10.70 -1.35
C PHE A 165 5.89 10.78 -2.82
N TRP A 166 5.74 11.97 -3.41
CA TRP A 166 5.61 12.11 -4.87
C TRP A 166 6.93 11.86 -5.62
N ASN A 167 8.07 11.91 -4.93
CA ASN A 167 9.36 11.61 -5.54
C ASN A 167 9.43 10.11 -5.85
N TRP A 168 9.83 9.76 -7.08
CA TRP A 168 10.01 8.37 -7.50
C TRP A 168 11.44 7.86 -7.33
N SER A 169 12.38 8.72 -6.95
CA SER A 169 13.76 8.32 -6.63
C SER A 169 13.78 7.41 -5.41
N ILE A 170 14.63 6.38 -5.40
CA ILE A 170 14.78 5.52 -4.24
C ILE A 170 15.32 6.32 -3.05
N ASP A 171 14.67 6.19 -1.91
CA ASP A 171 15.11 6.72 -0.62
C ASP A 171 14.92 5.61 0.43
N ASN A 172 15.89 5.42 1.32
CA ASN A 172 15.82 4.40 2.38
C ASN A 172 15.22 4.91 3.69
N ASN A 173 15.05 6.23 3.82
CA ASN A 173 14.61 6.91 5.02
C ASN A 173 13.22 7.56 4.85
N CYS A 174 12.85 7.93 3.63
CA CYS A 174 11.56 8.55 3.33
C CYS A 174 10.70 7.65 2.45
N LEU A 175 9.37 7.74 2.57
CA LEU A 175 8.46 7.12 1.61
C LEU A 175 8.60 7.82 0.25
N THR A 176 8.53 7.03 -0.81
CA THR A 176 8.61 7.48 -2.20
C THR A 176 7.35 7.01 -2.94
N PHE A 177 7.21 7.45 -4.18
CA PHE A 177 6.05 7.08 -4.99
C PHE A 177 6.02 5.59 -5.30
N ILE A 178 7.20 4.96 -5.36
CA ILE A 178 7.32 3.50 -5.50
C ILE A 178 6.75 2.80 -4.25
N ASP A 179 6.95 3.33 -3.04
CA ASP A 179 6.32 2.76 -1.84
C ASP A 179 4.79 2.95 -1.83
N PHE A 180 4.31 4.06 -2.40
CA PHE A 180 2.88 4.27 -2.59
C PHE A 180 2.29 3.23 -3.57
N ILE A 181 2.97 2.94 -4.68
CA ILE A 181 2.62 1.85 -5.62
C ILE A 181 2.63 0.48 -4.92
N LYS A 182 3.56 0.24 -3.98
CA LYS A 182 3.58 -0.98 -3.15
C LYS A 182 2.35 -1.10 -2.24
N GLY A 183 1.65 0.01 -2.00
CA GLY A 183 0.45 0.09 -1.16
C GLY A 183 0.66 0.74 0.20
N PHE A 184 1.86 1.29 0.49
CA PHE A 184 2.08 2.03 1.73
C PHE A 184 1.49 3.44 1.63
N ILE A 185 0.57 3.74 2.54
CA ILE A 185 -0.09 5.05 2.60
C ILE A 185 0.68 5.99 3.53
N PRO A 186 1.18 7.14 3.05
CA PRO A 186 1.83 8.14 3.90
C PRO A 186 0.84 8.74 4.91
N ILE A 187 1.24 8.88 6.17
CA ILE A 187 0.38 9.53 7.18
C ILE A 187 0.10 11.00 6.83
N THR A 188 1.03 11.64 6.13
CA THR A 188 0.95 13.04 5.67
C THR A 188 -0.24 13.24 4.74
N LEU A 189 -0.51 12.28 3.85
CA LEU A 189 -1.70 12.27 3.00
C LEU A 189 -2.99 12.19 3.82
N SER A 190 -3.10 11.20 4.73
CA SER A 190 -4.29 11.04 5.58
C SER A 190 -4.55 12.26 6.46
N ASN A 191 -3.50 12.82 7.06
CA ASN A 191 -3.60 14.00 7.92
C ASN A 191 -3.99 15.25 7.13
N TYR A 192 -3.46 15.41 5.92
CA TYR A 192 -3.85 16.49 5.04
C TYR A 192 -5.34 16.43 4.70
N LEU A 193 -5.84 15.26 4.28
CA LEU A 193 -7.27 15.09 3.98
C LEU A 193 -8.17 15.38 5.20
N LYS A 194 -7.74 14.97 6.41
CA LYS A 194 -8.45 15.30 7.65
C LYS A 194 -8.43 16.80 7.96
N SER A 195 -7.34 17.50 7.62
CA SER A 195 -7.24 18.96 7.81
C SER A 195 -8.21 19.75 6.92
N LEU A 196 -8.69 19.14 5.83
CA LEU A 196 -9.75 19.67 4.96
C LEU A 196 -11.16 19.43 5.51
N PHE A 197 -11.29 19.03 6.79
CA PHE A 197 -12.55 18.73 7.47
C PHE A 197 -13.34 17.56 6.87
N PHE A 198 -12.69 16.68 6.11
CA PHE A 198 -13.29 15.42 5.69
C PHE A 198 -13.41 14.45 6.87
N ASN A 199 -14.54 13.74 6.93
CA ASN A 199 -14.71 12.66 7.90
C ASN A 199 -13.92 11.41 7.46
N ASP A 200 -13.68 10.49 8.40
CA ASP A 200 -12.88 9.29 8.16
C ASP A 200 -13.36 8.45 6.97
N LYS A 201 -14.68 8.36 6.74
CA LYS A 201 -15.23 7.60 5.60
C LYS A 201 -14.79 8.22 4.27
N VAL A 202 -14.90 9.54 4.14
CA VAL A 202 -14.48 10.27 2.94
C VAL A 202 -12.98 10.15 2.76
N VAL A 203 -12.19 10.30 3.83
CA VAL A 203 -10.73 10.14 3.78
C VAL A 203 -10.35 8.75 3.27
N CYS A 204 -10.94 7.69 3.82
CA CYS A 204 -10.70 6.31 3.37
C CYS A 204 -11.08 6.12 1.89
N THR A 205 -12.21 6.68 1.44
CA THR A 205 -12.63 6.61 0.03
C THR A 205 -11.63 7.32 -0.89
N ILE A 206 -11.22 8.56 -0.58
CA ILE A 206 -10.26 9.30 -1.41
C ILE A 206 -8.92 8.58 -1.51
N ILE A 207 -8.41 8.04 -0.39
CA ILE A 207 -7.16 7.27 -0.37
C ILE A 207 -7.30 5.98 -1.18
N GLY A 208 -8.43 5.26 -1.00
CA GLY A 208 -8.75 4.06 -1.74
C GLY A 208 -8.79 4.32 -3.25
N ASP A 209 -9.52 5.34 -3.67
CA ASP A 209 -9.66 5.74 -5.07
C ASP A 209 -8.32 6.15 -5.68
N LEU A 210 -7.48 6.91 -4.96
CA LEU A 210 -6.15 7.30 -5.45
C LEU A 210 -5.24 6.07 -5.60
N HIS A 211 -5.14 5.24 -4.57
CA HIS A 211 -4.31 4.04 -4.64
C HIS A 211 -4.78 3.12 -5.77
N GLU A 212 -6.09 2.99 -5.93
CA GLU A 212 -6.70 2.18 -6.97
C GLU A 212 -6.40 2.72 -8.38
N PHE A 213 -6.51 4.03 -8.57
CA PHE A 213 -6.11 4.71 -9.79
C PHE A 213 -4.63 4.42 -10.12
N THR A 214 -3.73 4.67 -9.16
CA THR A 214 -2.29 4.46 -9.34
C THR A 214 -1.97 2.99 -9.60
N TYR A 215 -2.62 2.05 -8.90
CA TYR A 215 -2.44 0.61 -9.12
C TYR A 215 -2.80 0.20 -10.56
N ASN A 216 -3.94 0.68 -11.07
CA ASN A 216 -4.38 0.35 -12.41
C ASN A 216 -3.46 0.93 -13.49
N GLU A 217 -2.90 2.12 -13.28
CA GLU A 217 -1.91 2.72 -14.19
C GLU A 217 -0.53 2.05 -14.11
N ALA A 218 -0.16 1.49 -12.94
CA ALA A 218 1.13 0.84 -12.73
C ALA A 218 1.17 -0.65 -13.17
N THR A 219 0.03 -1.33 -13.16
CA THR A 219 -0.09 -2.76 -13.54
C THR A 219 0.38 -3.11 -14.97
N PRO A 220 0.23 -2.23 -15.98
CA PRO A 220 0.71 -2.50 -17.34
C PRO A 220 2.23 -2.43 -17.56
N ILE A 221 3.00 -1.98 -16.56
CA ILE A 221 4.47 -1.82 -16.61
C ILE A 221 5.16 -3.12 -16.21
#